data_AF-A0A9Q3C7M3-F1
#
_entry.id   AF-A0A9Q3C7M3-F1
#
_cell.length_a   1.000
_cell.length_b   1.000
_cell.length_c   1.000
_cell.angle_alpha   90.00
_cell.angle_beta   90.00
_cell.angle_gamma   90.00
#
_symmetry.space_group_name_H-M   'P 1'
#
loop_
_entity.id
_entity.type
_entity.pdbx_description
1 polymer ?
#
loop_
_entity_poly.entity_id
_entity_poly.type
_entity_poly.pdbx_seq_one_letter_code
_entity_poly.pdbx_strand_id
1 'polypeptide(L)'
;MEFQSKNVNVFFHRVDEGISKAEEASGKHSQRHEHHLPAPGEASISKTELNQLPIYFYNPDWFNNWTSGQKRQFADVHQVAFFPDASSLLLGKQHPDERLSNKGFTQKYWDKTIETYSILHEIENDDELDADSNTNDKSYELKDIAAEEFEDKEVE
;
A
#
# COMPACT_ATOMS: atom_id res chain seq x y z
N MET A 1 -19.74 11.20 -1.30
CA MET A 1 -19.16 9.87 -1.59
C MET A 1 -17.73 9.88 -1.13
N GLU A 2 -17.28 8.85 -0.42
CA GLU A 2 -15.91 8.73 0.09
C GLU A 2 -14.97 8.26 -1.01
N PHE A 3 -13.79 8.88 -1.13
CA PHE A 3 -12.77 8.56 -2.15
C PHE A 3 -12.13 7.19 -1.91
N GLN A 4 -11.87 6.85 -0.64
CA GLN A 4 -11.24 5.60 -0.23
C GLN A 4 -12.30 4.52 0.02
N SER A 5 -11.91 3.26 -0.15
CA SER A 5 -12.78 2.15 0.23
C SER A 5 -12.89 2.04 1.75
N LYS A 6 -14.07 1.65 2.25
CA LYS A 6 -14.28 1.40 3.69
C LYS A 6 -13.30 0.36 4.24
N ASN A 7 -12.95 -0.61 3.40
CA ASN A 7 -12.07 -1.69 3.74
C ASN A 7 -10.64 -1.20 4.10
N VAL A 8 -10.13 -0.22 3.34
CA VAL A 8 -8.84 0.41 3.60
C VAL A 8 -8.86 1.16 4.92
N ASN A 9 -9.94 1.89 5.20
CA ASN A 9 -10.08 2.60 6.46
C ASN A 9 -10.07 1.63 7.66
N VAL A 10 -10.79 0.51 7.55
CA VAL A 10 -10.76 -0.58 8.56
C VAL A 10 -9.35 -1.15 8.73
N PHE A 11 -8.63 -1.36 7.63
CA PHE A 11 -7.25 -1.85 7.69
C PHE A 11 -6.34 -0.91 8.48
N PHE A 12 -6.34 0.39 8.15
CA PHE A 12 -5.48 1.36 8.85
C PHE A 12 -5.84 1.49 10.33
N HIS A 13 -7.14 1.52 10.67
CA HIS A 13 -7.56 1.49 12.07
C HIS A 13 -7.04 0.26 12.83
N ARG A 14 -6.98 -0.90 12.18
CA ARG A 14 -6.42 -2.12 12.81
C ARG A 14 -4.92 -2.07 12.98
N VAL A 15 -4.21 -1.47 12.03
CA VAL A 15 -2.77 -1.22 12.17
C VAL A 15 -2.54 -0.33 13.39
N ASP A 16 -3.29 0.76 13.53
CA ASP A 16 -3.18 1.68 14.67
C ASP A 16 -3.48 1.00 16.01
N GLU A 17 -4.54 0.17 16.07
CA GLU A 17 -4.85 -0.64 17.24
C GLU A 17 -3.72 -1.63 17.58
N GLY A 18 -3.16 -2.29 16.56
CA GLY A 18 -2.07 -3.25 16.72
C GLY A 18 -0.81 -2.60 17.27
N ILE A 19 -0.44 -1.44 16.72
CA ILE A 19 0.67 -0.61 17.21
C ILE A 19 0.42 -0.21 18.67
N SER A 20 -0.78 0.27 18.99
CA SER A 20 -1.13 0.70 20.35
C SER A 20 -1.03 -0.44 21.38
N LYS A 21 -1.52 -1.64 21.04
CA LYS A 21 -1.40 -2.84 21.89
C LYS A 21 0.04 -3.31 22.06
N ALA A 22 0.85 -3.23 21.00
CA ALA A 22 2.26 -3.58 21.06
C ALA A 22 3.06 -2.62 21.97
N GLU A 23 2.71 -1.33 21.96
CA GLU A 23 3.29 -0.33 22.86
C GLU A 23 2.97 -0.66 24.33
N GLU A 24 1.69 -0.91 24.65
CA GLU A 24 1.26 -1.30 26.01
C GLU A 24 2.02 -2.55 26.50
N ALA A 25 2.16 -3.56 25.64
CA ALA A 25 2.86 -4.80 25.98
C ALA A 25 4.38 -4.60 26.19
N SER A 26 4.99 -3.62 25.51
CA SER A 26 6.43 -3.36 25.60
C SER A 26 6.86 -2.73 26.93
N GLY A 27 5.92 -2.20 27.72
CA GLY A 27 6.20 -1.54 29.00
C GLY A 27 7.03 -0.25 28.90
N LYS A 28 7.43 0.15 27.68
CA LYS A 28 8.12 1.41 27.42
C LYS A 28 7.05 2.51 27.35
N HIS A 29 7.19 3.51 28.21
CA HIS A 29 6.36 4.71 28.14
C HIS A 29 6.52 5.30 26.73
N SER A 30 5.42 5.40 25.99
CA SER A 30 5.40 5.84 24.61
C SER A 30 6.05 7.24 24.53
N GLN A 31 7.24 7.32 23.91
CA GLN A 31 7.85 8.58 23.46
C GLN A 31 7.14 9.03 22.18
N ARG A 32 5.81 8.92 22.14
CA ARG A 32 5.03 9.50 21.07
C ARG A 32 5.20 11.00 21.17
N HIS A 33 5.81 11.59 20.16
CA HIS A 33 5.48 12.96 19.85
C HIS A 33 3.97 13.02 19.74
N GLU A 34 3.34 13.87 20.55
CA GLU A 34 1.95 14.24 20.30
C GLU A 34 1.89 14.67 18.84
N HIS A 35 1.09 13.96 18.05
CA HIS A 35 0.79 14.38 16.69
C HIS A 35 -0.06 15.64 16.80
N HIS A 36 0.57 16.78 17.01
CA HIS A 36 -0.06 18.05 16.78
C HIS A 36 -0.47 18.07 15.32
N LEU A 37 -1.74 18.36 15.06
CA LEU A 37 -2.15 18.73 13.71
C LEU A 37 -1.20 19.85 13.26
N PRO A 38 -0.55 19.72 12.10
CA PRO A 38 0.31 20.77 11.61
C PRO A 38 -0.51 22.07 11.60
N ALA A 39 0.10 23.17 12.03
CA ALA A 39 -0.48 24.49 11.85
C ALA A 39 -0.94 24.58 10.38
N PRO A 40 -2.16 25.08 10.08
CA PRO A 40 -2.73 25.03 8.75
C PRO A 40 -1.70 25.55 7.74
N GLY A 41 -1.12 24.60 6.99
CA GLY A 41 -0.10 24.89 6.01
C GLY A 41 -0.73 25.53 4.79
N GLU A 42 0.04 26.38 4.11
CA GLU A 42 -0.31 26.78 2.75
C GLU A 42 -0.47 25.53 1.89
N ALA A 43 -1.49 25.49 1.04
CA ALA A 43 -1.78 24.32 0.21
C ALA A 43 -0.54 23.96 -0.61
N SER A 44 0.04 22.79 -0.35
CA SER A 44 1.15 22.29 -1.16
C SER A 44 0.68 22.10 -2.60
N ILE A 45 1.33 22.81 -3.52
CA ILE A 45 1.12 22.68 -4.98
C ILE A 45 1.74 21.40 -5.56
N SER A 46 2.54 20.67 -4.78
CA SER A 46 3.05 19.38 -5.22
C SER A 46 1.93 18.35 -5.23
N LYS A 47 1.31 18.16 -6.41
CA LYS A 47 0.71 16.89 -6.80
C LYS A 47 1.84 15.87 -6.87
N THR A 48 2.28 15.34 -5.73
CA THR A 48 2.88 14.00 -5.76
C THR A 48 1.73 13.07 -6.07
N GLU A 49 1.52 12.83 -7.37
CA GLU A 49 0.47 11.93 -7.82
C GLU A 49 0.83 10.55 -7.27
N LEU A 50 0.00 10.05 -6.35
CA LEU A 50 0.09 8.66 -5.88
C LEU A 50 -0.37 7.77 -7.04
N ASN A 51 0.51 7.62 -8.03
CA ASN A 51 0.26 6.84 -9.23
C ASN A 51 0.34 5.35 -8.86
N GLN A 52 -0.54 4.56 -9.47
CA GLN A 52 -0.59 3.10 -9.30
C GLN A 52 -0.80 2.62 -7.86
N LEU A 53 -1.70 3.25 -7.11
CA LEU A 53 -2.15 2.66 -5.85
C LEU A 53 -2.93 1.37 -6.12
N PRO A 54 -2.87 0.38 -5.20
CA PRO A 54 -3.65 -0.83 -5.36
C PRO A 54 -5.13 -0.54 -5.52
N ILE A 55 -5.81 -1.26 -6.42
CA ILE A 55 -7.22 -1.01 -6.75
C ILE A 55 -8.15 -0.97 -5.53
N TYR A 56 -7.88 -1.81 -4.53
CA TYR A 56 -8.62 -1.88 -3.27
C TYR A 56 -8.56 -0.61 -2.42
N PHE A 57 -7.62 0.30 -2.70
CA PHE A 57 -7.55 1.62 -2.08
C PHE A 57 -8.79 2.46 -2.38
N TYR A 58 -9.28 2.36 -3.61
CA TYR A 58 -10.35 3.19 -4.14
C TYR A 58 -11.73 2.63 -3.82
N ASN A 59 -12.70 3.51 -3.59
CA ASN A 59 -14.10 3.10 -3.52
C ASN A 59 -14.56 2.56 -4.90
N PRO A 60 -15.21 1.37 -4.97
CA PRO A 60 -15.68 0.81 -6.24
C PRO A 60 -16.57 1.75 -7.04
N ASP A 61 -17.48 2.49 -6.39
CA ASP A 61 -18.36 3.45 -7.07
C ASP A 61 -17.57 4.60 -7.70
N TRP A 62 -16.49 5.03 -7.05
CA TRP A 62 -15.60 6.05 -7.60
C TRP A 62 -14.79 5.51 -8.78
N PHE A 63 -14.16 4.35 -8.59
CA PHE A 63 -13.31 3.73 -9.58
C PHE A 63 -14.10 3.38 -10.85
N ASN A 64 -15.29 2.80 -10.71
CA ASN A 64 -16.10 2.37 -11.84
C ASN A 64 -16.55 3.54 -12.73
N ASN A 65 -16.69 4.74 -12.16
CA ASN A 65 -17.04 5.97 -12.87
C ASN A 65 -15.86 6.65 -13.58
N TRP A 66 -14.62 6.17 -13.39
CA TRP A 66 -13.45 6.74 -14.08
C TRP A 66 -13.38 6.32 -15.55
N THR A 67 -12.75 7.19 -16.34
CA THR A 67 -12.34 6.84 -17.70
C THR A 67 -11.20 5.83 -17.67
N SER A 68 -11.08 4.99 -18.69
CA SER A 68 -10.00 4.00 -18.82
C SER A 68 -8.60 4.61 -18.64
N GLY A 69 -8.33 5.76 -19.26
CA GLY A 69 -7.04 6.45 -19.09
C GLY A 69 -6.75 6.83 -17.62
N GLN A 70 -7.76 7.25 -16.86
CA GLN A 70 -7.61 7.56 -15.43
C GLN A 70 -7.40 6.30 -14.60
N LYS A 71 -8.11 5.21 -14.91
CA LYS A 71 -7.93 3.92 -14.22
C LYS A 71 -6.48 3.44 -14.34
N ARG A 72 -5.91 3.45 -15.55
CA ARG A 72 -4.50 3.09 -15.80
C ARG A 72 -3.48 4.03 -15.16
N GLN A 73 -3.77 5.33 -15.12
CA GLN A 73 -2.86 6.29 -14.50
C GLN A 73 -2.78 6.13 -12.98
N PHE A 74 -3.93 5.94 -12.33
CA PHE A 74 -4.03 6.06 -10.87
C PHE A 74 -4.08 4.73 -10.12
N ALA A 75 -4.52 3.64 -10.75
CA ALA A 75 -4.68 2.35 -10.09
C ALA A 75 -3.79 1.27 -10.70
N ASP A 76 -3.14 0.49 -9.84
CA ASP A 76 -2.61 -0.81 -10.22
C ASP A 76 -3.79 -1.78 -10.33
N VAL A 77 -4.18 -2.07 -11.56
CA VAL A 77 -5.26 -3.00 -11.87
C VAL A 77 -4.81 -4.46 -11.83
N HIS A 78 -3.51 -4.75 -11.82
CA HIS A 78 -2.94 -6.09 -11.99
C HIS A 78 -2.71 -6.85 -10.68
N GLN A 79 -2.75 -6.16 -9.54
CA GLN A 79 -2.47 -6.76 -8.23
C GLN A 79 -3.56 -6.47 -7.20
N VAL A 80 -3.80 -7.47 -6.36
CA VAL A 80 -4.70 -7.36 -5.20
C VAL A 80 -3.82 -7.21 -3.95
N ALA A 81 -3.74 -6.00 -3.40
CA ALA A 81 -2.87 -5.73 -2.24
C ALA A 81 -3.57 -5.90 -0.87
N PHE A 82 -4.90 -5.86 -0.82
CA PHE A 82 -5.66 -5.94 0.42
C PHE A 82 -6.65 -7.10 0.40
N PHE A 83 -6.98 -7.62 1.58
CA PHE A 83 -8.09 -8.56 1.70
C PHE A 83 -9.41 -7.89 1.33
N PRO A 84 -10.35 -8.62 0.70
CA PRO A 84 -11.69 -8.09 0.48
C PRO A 84 -12.45 -7.75 1.77
N ASP A 85 -12.06 -8.36 2.89
CA ASP A 85 -12.54 -8.01 4.23
C ASP A 85 -11.35 -7.84 5.18
N ALA A 86 -11.01 -6.60 5.48
CA ALA A 86 -9.96 -6.24 6.44
C ALA A 86 -10.37 -6.55 7.88
N SER A 87 -11.65 -6.87 8.13
CA SER A 87 -12.16 -7.19 9.47
C SER A 87 -11.68 -8.55 10.00
N SER A 88 -10.97 -9.34 9.20
CA SER A 88 -10.29 -10.56 9.67
C SER A 88 -8.78 -10.39 9.85
N LEU A 89 -8.21 -9.27 9.42
CA LEU A 89 -6.75 -9.04 9.45
C LEU A 89 -6.27 -8.60 10.84
N LEU A 90 -5.01 -8.92 11.18
CA LEU A 90 -4.33 -8.41 12.39
C LEU A 90 -5.02 -8.73 13.74
N LEU A 91 -5.86 -9.76 13.81
CA LEU A 91 -6.55 -10.20 15.05
C LEU A 91 -5.66 -11.03 16.00
N GLY A 92 -4.34 -10.84 15.95
CA GLY A 92 -3.35 -11.57 16.75
C GLY A 92 -3.08 -13.01 16.29
N LYS A 93 -3.99 -13.64 15.53
CA LYS A 93 -3.72 -14.86 14.77
C LYS A 93 -3.58 -14.50 13.29
N GLN A 94 -2.44 -14.86 12.71
CA GLN A 94 -2.17 -14.65 11.29
C GLN A 94 -3.20 -15.39 10.44
N HIS A 95 -3.89 -14.70 9.53
CA HIS A 95 -4.79 -15.36 8.59
C HIS A 95 -3.96 -16.29 7.66
N PRO A 96 -4.43 -17.50 7.31
CA PRO A 96 -3.65 -18.43 6.47
C PRO A 96 -3.21 -17.80 5.15
N ASP A 97 -4.04 -16.93 4.58
CA ASP A 97 -3.73 -16.28 3.31
C ASP A 97 -2.73 -15.13 3.40
N GLU A 98 -2.44 -14.60 4.59
CA GLU A 98 -1.36 -13.61 4.78
C GLU A 98 0.03 -14.22 4.49
N ARG A 99 0.12 -15.56 4.47
CA ARG A 99 1.35 -16.29 4.13
C ARG A 99 1.50 -16.57 2.64
N LEU A 100 0.48 -16.24 1.83
CA LEU A 100 0.56 -16.41 0.39
C LEU A 100 1.52 -15.39 -0.21
N SER A 101 2.20 -15.76 -1.28
CA SER A 101 2.92 -14.78 -2.10
C SER A 101 1.93 -13.81 -2.75
N ASN A 102 2.37 -12.62 -3.12
CA ASN A 102 1.52 -11.62 -3.79
C ASN A 102 0.78 -12.21 -5.01
N LYS A 103 1.46 -13.08 -5.78
CA LYS A 103 0.86 -13.78 -6.93
C LYS A 103 -0.24 -14.76 -6.50
N GLY A 104 0.03 -15.59 -5.50
CA GLY A 104 -0.96 -16.55 -4.99
C GLY A 104 -2.16 -15.87 -4.33
N PHE A 105 -1.90 -14.77 -3.62
CA PHE A 105 -2.93 -13.94 -3.02
C PHE A 105 -3.79 -13.26 -4.08
N THR A 106 -3.16 -12.62 -5.07
CA THR A 106 -3.84 -12.00 -6.22
C THR A 106 -4.72 -13.01 -6.91
N GLN A 107 -4.18 -14.16 -7.31
CA GLN A 107 -4.95 -15.22 -7.97
C GLN A 107 -6.16 -15.69 -7.16
N LYS A 108 -6.03 -15.81 -5.84
CA LYS A 108 -7.12 -16.26 -4.96
C LYS A 108 -8.28 -15.26 -4.90
N TYR A 109 -7.98 -13.97 -4.91
CA TYR A 109 -8.96 -12.90 -4.70
C TYR A 109 -9.33 -12.16 -5.98
N TRP A 110 -8.73 -12.54 -7.11
CA TRP A 110 -8.86 -11.87 -8.39
C TRP A 110 -10.31 -11.81 -8.89
N ASP A 111 -11.01 -12.93 -8.92
CA ASP A 111 -12.37 -13.03 -9.44
C ASP A 111 -13.33 -12.07 -8.73
N LYS A 112 -13.22 -12.00 -7.39
CA LYS A 112 -14.00 -11.08 -6.56
C LYS A 112 -13.65 -9.61 -6.84
N THR A 113 -12.38 -9.34 -7.11
CA THR A 113 -11.88 -7.99 -7.43
C THR A 113 -12.44 -7.52 -8.77
N ILE A 114 -12.38 -8.39 -9.79
CA ILE A 114 -12.93 -8.12 -11.12
C ILE A 114 -14.42 -7.80 -11.04
N GLU A 115 -15.19 -8.61 -10.32
CA GLU A 115 -16.63 -8.40 -10.16
C GLU A 115 -16.94 -7.04 -9.52
N THR A 116 -16.19 -6.68 -8.48
CA THR A 116 -16.41 -5.45 -7.72
C THR A 116 -16.05 -4.19 -8.51
N TYR A 117 -14.93 -4.23 -9.24
CA TYR A 117 -14.34 -3.06 -9.91
C TYR A 117 -14.48 -3.06 -11.44
N SER A 118 -15.22 -4.02 -12.02
CA SER A 118 -15.52 -4.09 -13.47
C SER A 118 -14.28 -3.92 -14.36
N ILE A 119 -13.19 -4.62 -14.03
CA ILE A 119 -11.83 -4.36 -14.56
C ILE A 119 -11.54 -5.12 -15.87
N LEU A 120 -12.42 -6.04 -16.30
CA LEU A 120 -12.17 -6.92 -17.46
C LEU A 120 -11.77 -6.15 -18.73
N HIS A 121 -12.45 -5.05 -19.00
CA HIS A 121 -12.21 -4.25 -20.20
C HIS A 121 -10.91 -3.43 -20.12
N GLU A 122 -10.37 -3.20 -18.93
CA GLU A 122 -9.15 -2.40 -18.77
C GLU A 122 -7.90 -3.25 -19.01
N ILE A 123 -7.94 -4.54 -18.67
CA ILE A 123 -6.85 -5.49 -18.87
C ILE A 123 -6.67 -5.82 -20.36
N GLU A 124 -7.78 -6.08 -21.07
CA GLU A 124 -7.75 -6.42 -22.51
C GLU A 124 -7.16 -5.29 -23.37
N ASN A 125 -7.36 -4.03 -22.96
CA ASN A 125 -6.81 -2.85 -23.65
C ASN A 125 -5.36 -2.51 -23.25
N ASP A 126 -4.81 -3.15 -22.22
CA ASP A 126 -3.41 -2.94 -21.78
C ASP A 126 -2.46 -3.79 -22.63
N ASP A 127 -2.87 -5.02 -22.95
CA ASP A 127 -2.13 -5.97 -23.81
C ASP A 127 -1.91 -5.43 -25.25
N GLU A 128 -2.75 -4.50 -25.72
CA GLU A 128 -2.60 -3.86 -27.05
C GLU A 128 -1.62 -2.67 -27.06
N LEU A 129 -1.19 -2.17 -25.90
CA LEU A 129 -0.31 -1.00 -25.79
C LEU A 129 1.16 -1.35 -25.42
N ASP A 130 1.44 -2.60 -25.05
CA ASP A 130 2.78 -3.07 -24.66
C ASP A 130 3.67 -3.48 -25.86
N ALA A 131 3.60 -2.71 -26.95
CA ALA A 131 4.40 -2.93 -28.15
C ALA A 131 5.37 -1.77 -28.44
N ASP A 132 5.81 -0.99 -27.44
CA ASP A 132 7.05 -0.18 -27.52
C ASP A 132 7.43 0.48 -26.17
N SER A 133 8.17 -0.22 -25.29
CA SER A 133 9.12 0.48 -24.41
C SER A 133 10.23 -0.42 -23.87
N ASN A 134 11.35 -0.30 -24.56
CA ASN A 134 12.68 -0.81 -24.26
C ASN A 134 13.06 -0.89 -22.76
N THR A 135 13.23 -2.12 -22.27
CA THR A 135 13.76 -2.49 -20.95
C THR A 135 15.16 -1.90 -20.72
N ASN A 136 15.28 -0.87 -19.89
CA ASN A 136 16.58 -0.48 -19.33
C ASN A 136 16.75 -1.09 -17.94
N ASP A 137 17.33 -2.29 -17.94
CA ASP A 137 17.81 -3.02 -16.77
C ASP A 137 18.77 -2.15 -15.95
N LYS A 138 18.34 -1.71 -14.76
CA LYS A 138 19.20 -1.08 -13.77
C LYS A 138 19.33 -2.00 -12.56
N SER A 139 20.18 -3.01 -12.70
CA SER A 139 20.80 -3.76 -11.61
C SER A 139 21.44 -2.78 -10.61
N TYR A 140 20.91 -2.75 -9.38
CA TYR A 140 21.56 -2.09 -8.25
C TYR A 140 22.48 -3.11 -7.55
N GLU A 141 23.79 -2.97 -7.75
CA GLU A 141 24.79 -3.68 -6.95
C GLU A 141 24.72 -3.19 -5.49
N LEU A 142 24.31 -4.06 -4.57
CA LEU A 142 24.56 -3.88 -3.15
C LEU A 142 26.07 -3.92 -2.92
N LYS A 143 26.67 -2.77 -2.61
CA LYS A 143 28.02 -2.71 -2.05
C LYS A 143 27.92 -2.89 -0.55
N ASP A 144 28.55 -3.96 -0.07
CA ASP A 144 28.73 -4.24 1.35
C ASP A 144 29.38 -3.05 2.05
N ILE A 145 28.66 -2.41 2.96
CA ILE A 145 29.23 -1.41 3.87
C ILE A 145 29.88 -2.21 5.00
N ALA A 146 31.21 -2.37 4.91
CA ALA A 146 32.02 -2.88 5.99
C ALA A 146 31.85 -1.99 7.23
N ALA A 147 31.59 -2.62 8.37
CA ALA A 147 31.53 -1.97 9.67
C ALA A 147 32.93 -1.43 10.03
N GLU A 148 33.09 -0.10 10.02
CA GLU A 148 34.22 0.53 10.70
C GLU A 148 33.86 0.78 12.17
N GLU A 149 34.67 0.16 13.01
CA GLU A 149 34.72 0.17 14.46
C GLU A 149 35.00 1.59 14.98
N PHE A 150 34.09 2.15 15.79
CA PHE A 150 34.32 3.43 16.46
C PHE A 150 35.27 3.20 17.65
N GLU A 151 36.51 3.69 17.56
CA GLU A 151 37.41 3.82 18.71
C GLU A 151 36.96 4.99 19.60
N ASP A 152 36.59 4.68 20.84
CA ASP A 152 36.40 5.65 21.91
C ASP A 152 37.77 6.26 22.30
N LYS A 153 37.86 7.59 22.32
CA LYS A 153 38.95 8.31 22.99
C LYS A 153 38.40 9.14 24.13
N GLU A 154 38.73 8.70 25.35
CA GLU A 154 38.60 9.45 26.59
C GLU A 154 39.35 10.79 26.48
N VAL A 155 38.70 11.87 26.94
CA VAL A 155 39.33 13.18 27.14
C VAL A 155 39.50 13.35 28.64
N GLU A 156 40.75 13.46 29.08
CA GLU A 156 41.16 13.89 30.42
C GLU A 156 41.12 15.42 30.54
#